data_AF-A0A2G7H1S5-F1
#
_entry.id   AF-A0A2G7H1S5-F1
#
_cell.length_a   1.000
_cell.length_b   1.000
_cell.length_c   1.000
_cell.angle_alpha   90.00
_cell.angle_beta   90.00
_cell.angle_gamma   90.00
#
_symmetry.space_group_name_H-M   'P 1'
#
loop_
_entity.id
_entity.type
_entity.pdbx_description
1 polymer ?
#
loop_
_entity_poly.entity_id
_entity_poly.type
_entity_poly.pdbx_seq_one_letter_code
_entity_poly.pdbx_strand_id
1 'polypeptide(L)'
;MQPRGFTLIWVLIVLVILAAVSGAMLQSANTSDRTARAVARGTLIRIQEQNTLTYGQRLLEANAGTLLRSLPAASSHATGELQSQLQRQVDEWCTRNIDGSGSQIRIYFSSTACGTGLPEGQTAPTLQLKSTGTNLWAMEAEFFLVAGPPSRPTVRRGTLNARYGAPPASAYALLSAGDTTLDSRVRIQGDAHVDGRLTLRGTVDLSGALSTSNCQVVTAGCVGAAEVTLADTRTNVMSILPTPAHPAELTGALSVGQAGETAGMTTPSLSGLTVVASTVDLGVLASGEQYIRACVSFFSCTTYLGTTDGDLHEGSVRNATLISGWNGAIGITPAGSEVVIRPVNPDAPSVARSLSLVVTGAAKVDGNLMYTQTSCSVDSCTSDLSTDALSLQASRVTVTTRTVRTHATVITDQFLVTAPLTLFGSLIGAPTGVSAQLYIQGDARARTGLAPVGVPRLAARWREASVTVDQ
;
A
#
# COMPACT_ATOMS: atom_id res chain seq x y z
N MET A 1 -68.85 -63.37 -48.44
CA MET A 1 -67.51 -63.72 -47.92
C MET A 1 -67.07 -62.59 -47.01
N GLN A 2 -66.90 -62.87 -45.71
CA GLN A 2 -66.77 -61.86 -44.65
C GLN A 2 -65.37 -61.20 -44.61
N PRO A 3 -65.26 -59.86 -44.50
CA PRO A 3 -64.00 -59.13 -44.50
C PRO A 3 -63.43 -58.98 -43.07
N ARG A 4 -63.24 -60.09 -42.36
CA ARG A 4 -62.73 -60.07 -40.97
C ARG A 4 -61.22 -60.32 -40.85
N GLY A 5 -60.57 -60.84 -41.88
CA GLY A 5 -59.11 -61.11 -41.87
C GLY A 5 -58.23 -59.91 -42.24
N PHE A 6 -58.72 -58.98 -43.07
CA PHE A 6 -57.91 -57.88 -43.59
C PHE A 6 -57.71 -56.75 -42.56
N THR A 7 -58.72 -56.48 -41.74
CA THR A 7 -58.66 -55.48 -40.66
C THR A 7 -57.73 -55.90 -39.52
N LEU A 8 -57.63 -57.21 -39.23
CA LEU A 8 -56.82 -57.71 -38.12
C LEU A 8 -55.30 -57.64 -38.41
N ILE A 9 -54.90 -57.83 -39.68
CA ILE A 9 -53.51 -57.68 -40.13
C ILE A 9 -53.06 -56.22 -40.07
N TRP A 10 -53.91 -55.29 -40.49
CA TRP A 10 -53.60 -53.85 -40.41
C TRP A 10 -53.48 -53.36 -38.98
N VAL A 11 -54.32 -53.85 -38.06
CA VAL A 11 -54.22 -53.51 -36.63
C VAL A 11 -52.90 -54.01 -36.04
N LEU A 12 -52.45 -55.22 -36.40
CA LEU A 12 -51.16 -55.77 -35.96
C LEU A 12 -49.96 -54.98 -36.52
N ILE A 13 -49.98 -54.60 -37.79
CA ILE A 13 -48.91 -53.79 -38.40
C ILE A 13 -48.84 -52.41 -37.74
N VAL A 14 -49.99 -51.76 -37.51
CA VAL A 14 -50.06 -50.46 -36.83
C VAL A 14 -49.55 -50.56 -35.39
N LEU A 15 -49.88 -51.62 -34.65
CA LEU A 15 -49.37 -51.86 -33.29
C LEU A 15 -47.85 -52.04 -33.24
N VAL A 16 -47.26 -52.77 -34.19
CA VAL A 16 -45.81 -52.96 -34.28
C VAL A 16 -45.10 -51.64 -34.62
N ILE A 17 -45.66 -50.84 -35.52
CA ILE A 17 -45.12 -49.52 -35.87
C ILE A 17 -45.21 -48.57 -34.66
N LEU A 18 -46.33 -48.56 -33.93
CA LEU A 18 -46.48 -47.76 -32.71
C LEU A 18 -45.51 -48.19 -31.59
N ALA A 19 -45.26 -49.49 -31.44
CA ALA A 19 -44.28 -50.02 -30.49
C ALA A 19 -42.84 -49.64 -30.88
N ALA A 20 -42.50 -49.67 -32.18
CA ALA A 20 -41.19 -49.26 -32.67
C ALA A 20 -40.95 -47.74 -32.52
N VAL A 21 -41.97 -46.92 -32.81
CA VAL A 21 -41.91 -45.46 -32.66
C VAL A 21 -41.80 -45.06 -31.19
N SER A 22 -42.55 -45.70 -30.29
CA SER A 22 -42.45 -45.45 -28.84
C SER A 22 -41.11 -45.91 -28.26
N GLY A 23 -40.58 -47.05 -28.69
CA GLY A 23 -39.23 -47.49 -28.35
C GLY A 23 -38.14 -46.50 -28.79
N ALA A 24 -38.22 -46.00 -30.04
CA ALA A 24 -37.28 -45.00 -30.56
C ALA A 24 -37.41 -43.65 -29.84
N MET A 25 -38.63 -43.22 -29.49
CA MET A 25 -38.86 -42.00 -28.71
C MET A 25 -38.35 -42.11 -27.27
N LEU A 26 -38.52 -43.26 -26.61
CA LEU A 26 -37.96 -43.51 -25.27
C LEU A 26 -36.43 -43.56 -25.29
N GLN A 27 -35.84 -44.12 -26.35
CA GLN A 27 -34.38 -44.16 -26.51
C GLN A 27 -33.79 -42.78 -26.80
N SER A 28 -34.48 -41.97 -27.62
CA SER A 28 -34.20 -40.56 -27.89
C SER A 28 -34.32 -39.66 -26.64
N ALA A 29 -35.36 -39.85 -25.84
CA ALA A 29 -35.55 -39.11 -24.60
C ALA A 29 -34.46 -39.46 -23.56
N ASN A 30 -34.09 -40.73 -23.44
CA ASN A 30 -33.02 -41.16 -22.53
C ASN A 30 -31.63 -40.69 -22.97
N THR A 31 -31.34 -40.65 -24.27
CA THR A 31 -30.07 -40.09 -24.77
C THR A 31 -30.03 -38.58 -24.60
N SER A 32 -31.14 -37.87 -24.84
CA SER A 32 -31.29 -36.43 -24.60
C SER A 32 -31.13 -36.04 -23.13
N ASP A 33 -31.70 -36.82 -22.20
CA ASP A 33 -31.58 -36.57 -20.76
C ASP A 33 -30.16 -36.89 -20.25
N ARG A 34 -29.50 -37.92 -20.80
CA ARG A 34 -28.07 -38.20 -20.50
C ARG A 34 -27.15 -37.12 -21.03
N THR A 35 -27.36 -36.63 -22.25
CA THR A 35 -26.55 -35.53 -22.82
C THR A 35 -26.84 -34.22 -22.10
N ALA A 36 -28.09 -33.90 -21.77
CA ALA A 36 -28.44 -32.71 -21.00
C ALA A 36 -27.83 -32.72 -19.59
N ARG A 37 -27.88 -33.86 -18.88
CA ARG A 37 -27.21 -34.02 -17.58
C ARG A 37 -25.68 -33.97 -17.70
N ALA A 38 -25.10 -34.52 -18.75
CA ALA A 38 -23.66 -34.46 -19.00
C ALA A 38 -23.20 -33.02 -19.30
N VAL A 39 -23.97 -32.27 -20.09
CA VAL A 39 -23.72 -30.84 -20.37
C VAL A 39 -23.90 -30.00 -19.12
N ALA A 40 -25.00 -30.18 -18.37
CA ALA A 40 -25.25 -29.45 -17.13
C ALA A 40 -24.17 -29.72 -16.07
N ARG A 41 -23.74 -30.99 -15.91
CA ARG A 41 -22.62 -31.34 -15.03
C ARG A 41 -21.30 -30.74 -15.53
N GLY A 42 -21.02 -30.79 -16.83
CA GLY A 42 -19.83 -30.18 -17.42
C GLY A 42 -19.76 -28.67 -17.21
N THR A 43 -20.88 -27.97 -17.37
CA THR A 43 -20.98 -26.52 -17.11
C THR A 43 -20.81 -26.20 -15.63
N LEU A 44 -21.42 -26.99 -14.73
CA LEU A 44 -21.29 -26.79 -13.29
C LEU A 44 -19.83 -27.00 -12.81
N ILE A 45 -19.16 -28.03 -13.33
CA ILE A 45 -17.74 -28.29 -13.06
C ILE A 45 -16.89 -27.10 -13.53
N ARG A 46 -17.09 -26.60 -14.75
CA ARG A 46 -16.37 -25.42 -15.26
C ARG A 46 -16.58 -24.17 -14.39
N ILE A 47 -17.80 -23.92 -13.95
CA ILE A 47 -18.10 -22.78 -13.06
C ILE A 47 -17.39 -22.95 -11.72
N GLN A 48 -17.41 -24.16 -11.14
CA GLN A 48 -16.70 -24.46 -9.88
C GLN A 48 -15.19 -24.30 -10.00
N GLU A 49 -14.59 -24.76 -11.11
CA GLU A 49 -13.18 -24.57 -11.40
C GLU A 49 -12.81 -23.09 -11.54
N GLN A 50 -13.60 -22.32 -12.28
CA GLN A 50 -13.39 -20.89 -12.45
C GLN A 50 -13.54 -20.12 -11.13
N ASN A 51 -14.52 -20.49 -10.30
CA ASN A 51 -14.67 -19.93 -8.95
C ASN A 51 -13.46 -20.26 -8.07
N THR A 52 -12.94 -21.48 -8.16
CA THR A 52 -11.75 -21.92 -7.41
C THR A 52 -10.51 -21.13 -7.80
N LEU A 53 -10.27 -20.94 -9.10
CA LEU A 53 -9.15 -20.14 -9.60
C LEU A 53 -9.27 -18.67 -9.19
N THR A 54 -10.48 -18.12 -9.31
CA THR A 54 -10.77 -16.72 -8.94
C THR A 54 -10.56 -16.51 -7.44
N TYR A 55 -11.03 -17.44 -6.62
CA TYR A 55 -10.79 -17.43 -5.17
C TYR A 55 -9.29 -17.53 -4.85
N GLY A 56 -8.56 -18.46 -5.48
CA GLY A 56 -7.12 -18.61 -5.27
C GLY A 56 -6.31 -17.36 -5.62
N GLN A 57 -6.67 -16.68 -6.72
CA GLN A 57 -6.09 -15.38 -7.07
C GLN A 57 -6.37 -14.32 -6.00
N ARG A 58 -7.64 -14.16 -5.60
CA ARG A 58 -8.00 -13.18 -4.57
C ARG A 58 -7.34 -13.47 -3.23
N LEU A 59 -7.19 -14.75 -2.89
CA LEU A 59 -6.46 -15.17 -1.69
C LEU A 59 -5.00 -14.76 -1.77
N LEU A 60 -4.35 -14.98 -2.91
CA LEU A 60 -2.96 -14.58 -3.14
C LEU A 60 -2.82 -13.05 -3.09
N GLU A 61 -3.65 -12.31 -3.82
CA GLU A 61 -3.68 -10.84 -3.82
C GLU A 61 -3.86 -10.26 -2.40
N ALA A 62 -4.81 -10.81 -1.64
CA ALA A 62 -5.09 -10.36 -0.27
C ALA A 62 -3.94 -10.65 0.71
N ASN A 63 -3.17 -11.71 0.47
CA ASN A 63 -2.07 -12.13 1.36
C ASN A 63 -0.68 -11.79 0.82
N ALA A 64 -0.57 -11.19 -0.37
CA ALA A 64 0.70 -10.93 -1.04
C ALA A 64 1.65 -10.10 -0.15
N GLY A 65 1.13 -9.06 0.51
CA GLY A 65 1.92 -8.26 1.45
C GLY A 65 2.43 -9.04 2.66
N THR A 66 1.67 -10.01 3.17
CA THR A 66 2.11 -10.89 4.27
C THR A 66 3.16 -11.87 3.79
N LEU A 67 2.95 -12.49 2.62
CA LEU A 67 3.94 -13.35 1.98
C LEU A 67 5.26 -12.63 1.79
N LEU A 68 5.25 -11.35 1.38
CA LEU A 68 6.50 -10.59 1.21
C LEU A 68 7.22 -10.28 2.51
N ARG A 69 6.49 -9.95 3.58
CA ARG A 69 7.11 -9.56 4.87
C ARG A 69 7.80 -10.72 5.57
N SER A 70 7.33 -11.94 5.34
CA SER A 70 7.93 -13.16 5.84
C SER A 70 9.07 -13.65 4.97
N LEU A 71 9.28 -13.09 3.77
CA LEU A 71 10.46 -13.38 2.97
C LEU A 71 11.70 -12.81 3.64
N PRO A 72 12.80 -13.59 3.68
CA PRO A 72 14.02 -13.10 4.23
C PRO A 72 14.65 -12.01 3.35
N ALA A 73 15.50 -11.18 3.96
CA ALA A 73 16.20 -10.10 3.27
C ALA A 73 17.10 -10.63 2.13
N ALA A 74 17.23 -9.83 1.07
CA ALA A 74 17.93 -10.25 -0.15
C ALA A 74 19.43 -10.47 0.02
N SER A 75 20.07 -9.77 0.96
CA SER A 75 21.52 -9.85 1.19
C SER A 75 21.96 -11.20 1.77
N SER A 76 21.04 -12.10 2.09
CA SER A 76 21.33 -13.39 2.74
C SER A 76 20.95 -14.64 1.92
N HIS A 77 20.44 -14.52 0.68
CA HIS A 77 19.74 -15.64 0.03
C HIS A 77 20.02 -15.86 -1.47
N ALA A 78 20.01 -17.13 -1.87
CA ALA A 78 19.85 -17.57 -3.25
C ALA A 78 18.35 -17.63 -3.62
N THR A 79 18.02 -17.48 -4.90
CA THR A 79 16.65 -17.53 -5.44
C THR A 79 15.85 -18.75 -4.96
N GLY A 80 16.51 -19.90 -4.80
CA GLY A 80 15.90 -21.14 -4.34
C GLY A 80 15.31 -21.08 -2.92
N GLU A 81 15.93 -20.34 -1.99
CA GLU A 81 15.40 -20.25 -0.61
C GLU A 81 14.21 -19.28 -0.52
N LEU A 82 14.21 -18.19 -1.29
CA LEU A 82 13.02 -17.32 -1.40
C LEU A 82 11.83 -18.11 -1.97
N GLN A 83 12.09 -18.90 -3.01
CA GLN A 83 11.08 -19.72 -3.66
C GLN A 83 10.55 -20.84 -2.74
N SER A 84 11.42 -21.47 -1.93
CA SER A 84 11.03 -22.49 -0.95
C SER A 84 10.15 -21.92 0.16
N GLN A 85 10.46 -20.71 0.63
CA GLN A 85 9.68 -20.01 1.66
C GLN A 85 8.31 -19.57 1.14
N LEU A 86 8.23 -19.03 -0.09
CA LEU A 86 6.96 -18.73 -0.75
C LEU A 86 6.08 -19.97 -0.83
N GLN A 87 6.63 -21.10 -1.30
CA GLN A 87 5.86 -22.34 -1.42
C GLN A 87 5.36 -22.82 -0.06
N ARG A 88 6.22 -22.85 0.96
CA ARG A 88 5.88 -23.33 2.29
C ARG A 88 4.71 -22.56 2.92
N GLN A 89 4.70 -21.24 2.78
CA GLN A 89 3.64 -20.41 3.35
C GLN A 89 2.32 -20.60 2.65
N VAL A 90 2.35 -20.76 1.33
CA VAL A 90 1.14 -20.98 0.56
C VAL A 90 0.61 -22.41 0.73
N ASP A 91 1.48 -23.36 1.04
CA ASP A 91 1.09 -24.72 1.42
C ASP A 91 0.23 -24.77 2.71
N GLU A 92 0.32 -23.76 3.58
CA GLU A 92 -0.57 -23.63 4.75
C GLU A 92 -2.04 -23.41 4.35
N TRP A 93 -2.30 -22.93 3.13
CA TRP A 93 -3.65 -22.66 2.63
C TRP A 93 -4.32 -23.91 2.04
N CYS A 94 -3.58 -25.00 1.84
CA CYS A 94 -4.08 -26.23 1.22
C CYS A 94 -5.23 -26.91 2.00
N THR A 95 -5.38 -26.61 3.29
CA THR A 95 -6.45 -27.16 4.15
C THR A 95 -7.78 -26.40 4.02
N ARG A 96 -7.81 -25.27 3.31
CA ARG A 96 -9.02 -24.43 3.16
C ARG A 96 -9.94 -24.97 2.08
N ASN A 97 -11.07 -25.52 2.49
CA ASN A 97 -12.18 -25.83 1.59
C ASN A 97 -12.96 -24.56 1.29
N ILE A 98 -13.13 -24.22 0.01
CA ILE A 98 -13.84 -23.01 -0.43
C ILE A 98 -15.30 -23.03 0.07
N ASP A 99 -15.96 -24.19 0.04
CA ASP A 99 -17.39 -24.33 0.36
C ASP A 99 -17.74 -25.62 1.14
N GLY A 100 -16.78 -26.26 1.81
CA GLY A 100 -16.96 -27.60 2.40
C GLY A 100 -17.10 -28.74 1.37
N SER A 101 -16.90 -28.46 0.08
CA SER A 101 -17.06 -29.37 -1.06
C SER A 101 -15.81 -30.18 -1.44
N GLY A 102 -14.67 -29.99 -0.75
CA GLY A 102 -13.43 -30.73 -0.99
C GLY A 102 -12.54 -30.20 -2.12
N SER A 103 -12.92 -29.11 -2.81
CA SER A 103 -12.07 -28.46 -3.82
C SER A 103 -10.93 -27.68 -3.14
N GLN A 104 -9.72 -28.23 -3.24
CA GLN A 104 -8.49 -27.62 -2.72
C GLN A 104 -7.88 -26.67 -3.75
N ILE A 105 -7.57 -25.45 -3.32
CA ILE A 105 -6.76 -24.52 -4.12
C ILE A 105 -5.32 -24.97 -4.01
N ARG A 106 -4.64 -25.05 -5.15
CA ARG A 106 -3.19 -25.25 -5.18
C ARG A 106 -2.53 -24.11 -5.91
N ILE A 107 -1.59 -23.48 -5.22
CA ILE A 107 -0.77 -22.41 -5.78
C ILE A 107 0.67 -22.90 -5.77
N TYR A 108 1.27 -22.91 -6.95
CA TYR A 108 2.62 -23.43 -7.15
C TYR A 108 3.57 -22.26 -7.36
N PHE A 109 4.46 -22.03 -6.41
CA PHE A 109 5.68 -21.26 -6.60
C PHE A 109 6.87 -22.17 -6.90
N SER A 110 6.71 -23.49 -6.81
CA SER A 110 7.73 -24.49 -7.14
C SER A 110 7.13 -25.65 -7.95
N SER A 111 7.91 -26.71 -8.22
CA SER A 111 7.42 -27.92 -8.89
C SER A 111 6.43 -28.74 -8.05
N THR A 112 6.28 -28.42 -6.76
CA THR A 112 5.38 -29.12 -5.84
C THR A 112 4.60 -28.12 -4.98
N ALA A 113 3.31 -28.37 -4.77
CA ALA A 113 2.47 -27.65 -3.83
C ALA A 113 1.57 -28.64 -3.08
N CYS A 114 1.37 -28.45 -1.78
CA CYS A 114 0.56 -29.33 -0.94
C CYS A 114 0.98 -30.81 -1.02
N GLY A 115 2.26 -31.11 -1.23
CA GLY A 115 2.75 -32.49 -1.45
C GLY A 115 2.35 -33.12 -2.80
N THR A 116 1.76 -32.35 -3.70
CA THR A 116 1.41 -32.77 -5.07
C THR A 116 2.32 -32.13 -6.10
N GLY A 117 2.71 -32.88 -7.13
CA GLY A 117 3.51 -32.38 -8.24
C GLY A 117 2.70 -31.47 -9.17
N LEU A 118 3.40 -30.54 -9.82
CA LEU A 118 2.83 -29.67 -10.85
C LEU A 118 2.21 -30.52 -11.99
N PRO A 119 1.06 -30.11 -12.57
CA PRO A 119 0.44 -30.84 -13.69
C PRO A 119 1.40 -31.11 -14.85
N GLU A 120 1.22 -32.26 -15.51
CA GLU A 120 2.03 -32.64 -16.67
C GLU A 120 1.98 -31.58 -17.78
N GLY A 121 3.13 -31.37 -18.44
CA GLY A 121 3.29 -30.38 -19.51
C GLY A 121 3.57 -28.94 -19.02
N GLN A 122 3.53 -28.70 -17.71
CA GLN A 122 3.93 -27.41 -17.13
C GLN A 122 5.41 -27.41 -16.75
N THR A 123 6.11 -26.32 -17.04
CA THR A 123 7.48 -26.08 -16.56
C THR A 123 7.43 -25.52 -15.14
N ALA A 124 8.40 -25.89 -14.29
CA ALA A 124 8.47 -25.38 -12.94
C ALA A 124 8.49 -23.83 -12.93
N PRO A 125 7.74 -23.17 -12.03
CA PRO A 125 7.76 -21.72 -11.92
C PRO A 125 9.18 -21.22 -11.64
N THR A 126 9.52 -20.08 -12.22
CA THR A 126 10.82 -19.45 -11.98
C THR A 126 10.70 -18.23 -11.08
N LEU A 127 11.73 -17.99 -10.27
CA LEU A 127 11.88 -16.78 -9.48
C LEU A 127 13.10 -16.01 -9.99
N GLN A 128 12.87 -14.76 -10.41
CA GLN A 128 13.88 -13.86 -10.91
C GLN A 128 14.09 -12.71 -9.93
N LEU A 129 15.37 -12.38 -9.71
CA LEU A 129 15.81 -11.25 -8.92
C LEU A 129 16.38 -10.20 -9.86
N LYS A 130 15.88 -8.96 -9.76
CA LYS A 130 16.36 -7.83 -10.57
C LYS A 130 17.33 -7.00 -9.76
N SER A 131 18.57 -6.89 -10.26
CA SER A 131 19.66 -6.17 -9.61
C SER A 131 20.48 -5.33 -10.60
N THR A 132 21.22 -4.36 -10.06
CA THR A 132 22.28 -3.62 -10.76
C THR A 132 23.55 -3.73 -9.92
N GLY A 133 24.51 -4.54 -10.37
CA GLY A 133 25.65 -4.93 -9.55
C GLY A 133 25.22 -5.72 -8.30
N THR A 134 25.63 -5.27 -7.12
CA THR A 134 25.23 -5.85 -5.83
C THR A 134 23.89 -5.33 -5.30
N ASN A 135 23.30 -4.32 -5.96
CA ASN A 135 22.08 -3.68 -5.51
C ASN A 135 20.85 -4.37 -6.10
N LEU A 136 20.14 -5.12 -5.28
CA LEU A 136 18.85 -5.70 -5.63
C LEU A 136 17.74 -4.63 -5.51
N TRP A 137 16.80 -4.63 -6.46
CA TRP A 137 15.68 -3.69 -6.46
C TRP A 137 14.30 -4.32 -6.71
N ALA A 138 14.20 -5.54 -7.26
CA ALA A 138 12.92 -6.24 -7.40
C ALA A 138 13.03 -7.77 -7.44
N MET A 139 11.89 -8.43 -7.27
CA MET A 139 11.65 -9.86 -7.49
C MET A 139 10.41 -10.04 -8.34
N GLU A 140 10.46 -11.04 -9.21
CA GLU A 140 9.34 -11.56 -9.96
C GLU A 140 9.29 -13.08 -9.76
N ALA A 141 8.27 -13.56 -9.08
CA ALA A 141 8.07 -14.97 -8.78
C ALA A 141 6.84 -15.47 -9.56
N GLU A 142 7.07 -16.34 -10.54
CA GLU A 142 5.99 -16.98 -11.29
C GLU A 142 5.20 -17.92 -10.38
N PHE A 143 3.90 -18.03 -10.63
CA PHE A 143 3.06 -19.03 -9.99
C PHE A 143 2.03 -19.64 -10.92
N PHE A 144 1.55 -20.83 -10.56
CA PHE A 144 0.37 -21.45 -11.15
C PHE A 144 -0.73 -21.62 -10.12
N LEU A 145 -1.96 -21.25 -10.50
CA LEU A 145 -3.18 -21.63 -9.82
C LEU A 145 -3.75 -22.85 -10.51
N VAL A 146 -4.06 -23.89 -9.75
CA VAL A 146 -4.63 -25.13 -10.28
C VAL A 146 -5.96 -25.43 -9.61
N ALA A 147 -6.96 -25.72 -10.44
CA ALA A 147 -8.28 -26.16 -10.02
C ALA A 147 -8.71 -27.40 -10.83
N GLY A 148 -9.75 -28.09 -10.34
CA GLY A 148 -10.31 -29.25 -11.02
C GLY A 148 -9.63 -30.58 -10.65
N PRO A 149 -10.12 -31.70 -11.21
CA PRO A 149 -9.64 -33.03 -10.86
C PRO A 149 -8.22 -33.29 -11.42
N PRO A 150 -7.42 -34.17 -10.79
CA PRO A 150 -6.06 -34.51 -11.26
C PRO A 150 -5.99 -34.99 -12.71
N SER A 151 -7.08 -35.59 -13.21
CA SER A 151 -7.16 -36.10 -14.58
C SER A 151 -7.33 -35.01 -15.64
N ARG A 152 -7.85 -33.83 -15.27
CA ARG A 152 -8.06 -32.67 -16.16
C ARG A 152 -7.96 -31.36 -15.36
N PRO A 153 -6.75 -30.98 -14.93
CA PRO A 153 -6.58 -29.75 -14.17
C PRO A 153 -6.74 -28.53 -15.09
N THR A 154 -7.45 -27.51 -14.60
CA THR A 154 -7.44 -26.18 -15.19
C THR A 154 -6.32 -25.38 -14.50
N VAL A 155 -5.39 -24.88 -15.30
CA VAL A 155 -4.19 -24.15 -14.84
C VAL A 155 -4.28 -22.71 -15.28
N ARG A 156 -3.95 -21.77 -14.38
CA ARG A 156 -3.82 -20.35 -14.69
C ARG A 156 -2.49 -19.83 -14.16
N ARG A 157 -1.76 -19.09 -14.98
CA ARG A 157 -0.42 -18.57 -14.65
C ARG A 157 -0.51 -17.14 -14.15
N GLY A 158 0.42 -16.76 -13.29
CA GLY A 158 0.63 -15.37 -12.91
C GLY A 158 2.03 -15.12 -12.37
N THR A 159 2.24 -13.88 -11.95
CA THR A 159 3.51 -13.41 -11.38
C THR A 159 3.22 -12.62 -10.11
N LEU A 160 3.92 -12.96 -9.02
CA LEU A 160 4.01 -12.17 -7.81
C LEU A 160 5.25 -11.28 -7.92
N ASN A 161 5.03 -9.97 -7.97
CA ASN A 161 6.10 -8.98 -8.02
C ASN A 161 6.31 -8.36 -6.65
N ALA A 162 7.56 -8.02 -6.35
CA ALA A 162 7.95 -7.29 -5.16
C ALA A 162 9.10 -6.33 -5.48
N ARG A 163 9.16 -5.22 -4.75
CA ARG A 163 10.33 -4.34 -4.73
C ARG A 163 11.19 -4.60 -3.51
N TYR A 164 12.50 -4.49 -3.68
CA TYR A 164 13.46 -4.59 -2.58
C TYR A 164 14.14 -3.23 -2.38
N GLY A 165 14.25 -2.80 -1.13
CA GLY A 165 15.02 -1.61 -0.82
C GLY A 165 14.72 -1.04 0.55
N ALA A 166 15.50 -0.02 0.90
CA ALA A 166 15.34 0.83 2.07
C ALA A 166 14.61 2.12 1.64
N PRO A 167 13.27 2.11 1.54
CA PRO A 167 12.53 3.31 1.14
C PRO A 167 12.69 4.39 2.22
N PRO A 168 12.50 5.67 1.85
CA PRO A 168 12.38 6.70 2.86
C PRO A 168 11.13 6.45 3.72
N ALA A 169 11.20 6.89 4.98
CA ALA A 169 10.07 6.84 5.91
C ALA A 169 8.83 7.59 5.37
N SER A 170 9.03 8.59 4.50
CA SER A 170 7.96 9.30 3.80
C SER A 170 7.18 8.44 2.80
N ALA A 171 7.59 7.21 2.50
CA ALA A 171 6.78 6.31 1.69
C ALA A 171 5.41 6.00 2.32
N TYR A 172 5.31 6.14 3.65
CA TYR A 172 4.04 6.14 4.37
C TYR A 172 3.49 7.56 4.51
N ALA A 173 2.17 7.70 4.38
CA ALA A 173 1.45 8.93 4.74
C ALA A 173 1.50 9.15 6.27
N LEU A 174 1.41 8.07 7.06
CA LEU A 174 1.60 8.09 8.50
C LEU A 174 2.54 6.97 8.92
N LEU A 175 3.60 7.28 9.66
CA LEU A 175 4.50 6.30 10.27
C LEU A 175 4.67 6.64 11.74
N SER A 176 4.22 5.78 12.64
CA SER A 176 4.32 6.00 14.09
C SER A 176 5.08 4.88 14.79
N ALA A 177 6.12 5.25 15.55
CA ALA A 177 6.93 4.31 16.34
C ALA A 177 6.20 3.79 17.59
N GLY A 178 5.17 4.50 18.04
CA GLY A 178 4.50 4.25 19.31
C GLY A 178 2.99 4.18 19.19
N ASP A 179 2.33 4.14 20.35
CA ASP A 179 0.88 4.12 20.43
C ASP A 179 0.26 5.33 19.73
N THR A 180 -0.73 5.08 18.89
CA THR A 180 -1.37 6.09 18.06
C THR A 180 -2.87 6.03 18.22
N THR A 181 -3.50 7.18 18.49
CA THR A 181 -4.96 7.29 18.50
C THR A 181 -5.39 8.14 17.31
N LEU A 182 -6.24 7.58 16.45
CA LEU A 182 -6.90 8.31 15.37
C LEU A 182 -8.37 8.48 15.74
N ASP A 183 -8.85 9.71 15.74
CA ASP A 183 -10.27 10.01 15.95
C ASP A 183 -10.95 10.40 14.63
N SER A 184 -12.25 10.74 14.68
CA SER A 184 -13.03 11.13 13.51
C SER A 184 -12.56 12.40 12.80
N ARG A 185 -11.57 13.12 13.35
CA ARG A 185 -10.99 14.31 12.73
C ARG A 185 -9.76 13.98 11.89
N VAL A 186 -9.20 12.78 12.00
CA VAL A 186 -8.03 12.36 11.22
C VAL A 186 -8.47 11.48 10.05
N ARG A 187 -8.16 11.91 8.82
CA ARG A 187 -8.37 11.13 7.60
C ARG A 187 -7.03 10.94 6.89
N ILE A 188 -6.75 9.71 6.45
CA ILE A 188 -5.48 9.35 5.81
C ILE A 188 -5.78 8.78 4.42
N GLN A 189 -5.29 9.43 3.38
CA GLN A 189 -5.25 8.95 2.01
C GLN A 189 -3.82 8.53 1.67
N GLY A 190 -3.51 7.26 1.90
CA GLY A 190 -2.18 6.70 1.68
C GLY A 190 -1.91 5.54 2.63
N ASP A 191 -0.67 5.05 2.62
CA ASP A 191 -0.32 3.91 3.46
C ASP A 191 0.08 4.40 4.86
N ALA A 192 -0.38 3.70 5.89
CA ALA A 192 -0.08 4.04 7.28
C ALA A 192 0.59 2.86 7.99
N HIS A 193 1.52 3.15 8.89
CA HIS A 193 2.23 2.16 9.67
C HIS A 193 2.33 2.58 11.13
N VAL A 194 2.01 1.67 12.06
CA VAL A 194 2.07 1.90 13.50
C VAL A 194 2.76 0.71 14.16
N ASP A 195 3.90 0.95 14.81
CA ASP A 195 4.66 -0.05 15.58
C ASP A 195 4.02 -0.33 16.95
N GLY A 196 3.30 0.65 17.52
CA GLY A 196 2.60 0.54 18.80
C GLY A 196 1.11 0.16 18.67
N ARG A 197 0.34 0.43 19.73
CA ARG A 197 -1.12 0.23 19.74
C ARG A 197 -1.82 1.28 18.90
N LEU A 198 -2.58 0.87 17.89
CA LEU A 198 -3.52 1.73 17.18
C LEU A 198 -4.90 1.73 17.87
N THR A 199 -5.41 2.90 18.22
CA THR A 199 -6.77 3.09 18.74
C THR A 199 -7.57 3.97 17.79
N LEU A 200 -8.71 3.49 17.29
CA LEU A 200 -9.63 4.26 16.47
C LEU A 200 -10.80 4.75 17.35
N ARG A 201 -11.15 6.05 17.28
CA ARG A 201 -12.24 6.64 18.06
C ARG A 201 -13.25 7.35 17.15
N GLY A 202 -14.54 7.01 17.30
CA GLY A 202 -15.60 7.56 16.46
C GLY A 202 -15.59 7.00 15.03
N THR A 203 -16.21 7.72 14.10
CA THR A 203 -16.25 7.34 12.68
C THR A 203 -14.91 7.65 12.02
N VAL A 204 -14.07 6.63 11.85
CA VAL A 204 -12.83 6.72 11.06
C VAL A 204 -13.07 6.01 9.73
N ASP A 205 -12.97 6.75 8.62
CA ASP A 205 -13.09 6.22 7.27
C ASP A 205 -11.72 5.73 6.79
N LEU A 206 -11.58 4.41 6.64
CA LEU A 206 -10.38 3.74 6.15
C LEU A 206 -10.67 3.16 4.76
N SER A 207 -10.22 3.82 3.71
CA SER A 207 -10.47 3.40 2.31
C SER A 207 -9.44 2.41 1.75
N GLY A 208 -8.69 1.71 2.63
CA GLY A 208 -7.57 0.81 2.25
C GLY A 208 -7.50 -0.50 3.06
N ALA A 209 -6.63 -1.42 2.65
CA ALA A 209 -6.40 -2.71 3.29
C ALA A 209 -5.77 -2.57 4.68
N LEU A 210 -6.49 -2.89 5.75
CA LEU A 210 -5.90 -3.06 7.08
C LEU A 210 -5.13 -4.40 7.14
N SER A 211 -3.82 -4.29 7.03
CA SER A 211 -2.82 -5.30 7.31
C SER A 211 -2.36 -5.18 8.77
N THR A 212 -1.94 -6.27 9.39
CA THR A 212 -1.17 -6.25 10.64
C THR A 212 0.04 -7.13 10.38
N SER A 213 1.25 -6.58 10.47
CA SER A 213 2.47 -7.31 10.12
C SER A 213 2.90 -8.33 11.18
N ASN A 214 2.24 -8.44 12.34
CA ASN A 214 2.38 -9.61 13.23
C ASN A 214 1.16 -9.84 14.13
N CYS A 215 0.60 -11.05 14.08
CA CYS A 215 -0.15 -11.65 15.18
C CYS A 215 0.26 -13.14 15.32
N GLN A 216 1.53 -13.35 15.69
CA GLN A 216 1.82 -14.08 16.91
C GLN A 216 2.44 -13.05 17.88
N VAL A 217 2.10 -13.13 19.17
CA VAL A 217 2.41 -12.19 20.30
C VAL A 217 1.30 -11.13 20.47
N VAL A 218 0.40 -11.16 21.48
CA VAL A 218 0.64 -11.29 22.94
C VAL A 218 -0.46 -12.12 23.65
N THR A 219 -0.25 -13.43 23.73
CA THR A 219 -0.23 -14.30 24.93
C THR A 219 -0.51 -15.75 24.51
N ALA A 220 0.19 -16.71 25.14
CA ALA A 220 0.02 -18.16 24.92
C ALA A 220 -1.32 -18.72 25.47
N GLY A 221 -2.36 -17.89 25.57
CA GLY A 221 -3.64 -18.23 26.19
C GLY A 221 -4.84 -17.45 25.66
N CYS A 222 -4.76 -16.86 24.46
CA CYS A 222 -5.91 -16.18 23.85
C CYS A 222 -6.63 -17.12 22.87
N VAL A 223 -7.71 -17.74 23.35
CA VAL A 223 -8.82 -18.19 22.51
C VAL A 223 -9.67 -16.93 22.23
N GLY A 224 -9.46 -16.23 21.12
CA GLY A 224 -10.13 -14.95 20.87
C GLY A 224 -10.23 -14.61 19.38
N ALA A 225 -11.45 -14.44 18.90
CA ALA A 225 -11.81 -14.18 17.50
C ALA A 225 -11.18 -12.91 16.93
N ALA A 226 -10.92 -12.93 15.62
CA ALA A 226 -10.30 -11.83 14.88
C ALA A 226 -11.29 -10.66 14.72
N GLU A 227 -11.44 -9.71 15.65
CA GLU A 227 -12.43 -8.61 15.54
C GLU A 227 -11.82 -7.20 15.48
N VAL A 228 -12.25 -6.38 14.51
CA VAL A 228 -12.16 -4.91 14.45
C VAL A 228 -13.42 -4.33 15.11
N THR A 229 -13.29 -3.34 15.99
CA THR A 229 -14.45 -2.65 16.56
C THR A 229 -14.69 -1.32 15.83
N LEU A 230 -15.79 -1.22 15.09
CA LEU A 230 -16.26 -0.01 14.40
C LEU A 230 -17.47 0.53 15.15
N ALA A 231 -17.34 1.73 15.76
CA ALA A 231 -18.44 2.44 16.42
C ALA A 231 -19.36 1.51 17.25
N ASP A 232 -18.78 0.80 18.22
CA ASP A 232 -19.44 -0.16 19.13
C ASP A 232 -19.89 -1.51 18.52
N THR A 233 -19.58 -1.77 17.26
CA THR A 233 -19.84 -3.05 16.57
C THR A 233 -18.55 -3.84 16.44
N ARG A 234 -18.53 -5.08 16.94
CA ARG A 234 -17.39 -6.00 16.71
C ARG A 234 -17.58 -6.72 15.38
N THR A 235 -16.61 -6.58 14.49
CA THR A 235 -16.65 -7.11 13.12
C THR A 235 -15.42 -7.95 12.89
N ASN A 236 -15.52 -9.16 12.37
CA ASN A 236 -14.34 -9.98 12.19
C ASN A 236 -13.38 -9.32 11.15
N VAL A 237 -12.06 -9.21 11.39
CA VAL A 237 -11.07 -8.69 10.41
C VAL A 237 -11.19 -9.46 9.09
N MET A 238 -11.51 -10.76 9.19
CA MET A 238 -11.75 -11.65 8.05
C MET A 238 -13.10 -11.45 7.34
N SER A 239 -14.05 -10.68 7.89
CA SER A 239 -15.32 -10.36 7.21
C SER A 239 -15.26 -9.07 6.38
N ILE A 240 -14.09 -8.43 6.30
CA ILE A 240 -13.82 -7.25 5.45
C ILE A 240 -13.15 -7.68 4.13
N LEU A 241 -12.98 -8.99 3.90
CA LEU A 241 -12.53 -9.55 2.62
C LEU A 241 -13.67 -9.43 1.57
N PRO A 242 -13.37 -9.01 0.33
CA PRO A 242 -14.37 -8.92 -0.72
C PRO A 242 -14.98 -10.29 -1.00
N THR A 243 -16.28 -10.41 -0.79
CA THR A 243 -17.04 -11.55 -1.31
C THR A 243 -17.14 -11.42 -2.84
N PRO A 244 -17.42 -12.51 -3.58
CA PRO A 244 -17.72 -12.43 -5.02
C PRO A 244 -18.79 -11.39 -5.39
N ALA A 245 -19.65 -11.03 -4.42
CA ALA A 245 -20.70 -10.04 -4.59
C ALA A 245 -20.25 -8.57 -4.43
N HIS A 246 -19.10 -8.29 -3.79
CA HIS A 246 -18.68 -6.92 -3.45
C HIS A 246 -17.16 -6.74 -3.66
N PRO A 247 -16.70 -6.49 -4.90
CA PRO A 247 -15.32 -6.10 -5.17
C PRO A 247 -15.11 -4.65 -4.70
N ALA A 248 -14.33 -4.45 -3.65
CA ALA A 248 -13.87 -3.11 -3.29
C ALA A 248 -12.65 -2.76 -4.17
N GLU A 249 -12.73 -1.65 -4.90
CA GLU A 249 -11.54 -1.00 -5.46
C GLU A 249 -10.67 -0.50 -4.30
N LEU A 250 -9.50 -1.12 -4.13
CA LEU A 250 -8.59 -0.86 -3.02
C LEU A 250 -7.78 0.42 -3.26
N THR A 251 -7.84 1.39 -2.34
CA THR A 251 -6.95 2.57 -2.34
C THR A 251 -6.22 2.71 -1.00
N GLY A 252 -5.12 1.95 -0.83
CA GLY A 252 -4.15 2.09 0.29
C GLY A 252 -4.03 0.86 1.19
N ALA A 253 -3.00 0.81 2.05
CA ALA A 253 -2.83 -0.22 3.08
C ALA A 253 -2.39 0.35 4.45
N LEU A 254 -3.08 -0.01 5.53
CA LEU A 254 -2.72 0.29 6.92
C LEU A 254 -2.01 -0.94 7.51
N SER A 255 -0.86 -0.81 8.17
CA SER A 255 -0.12 -1.95 8.78
C SER A 255 0.19 -1.71 10.25
N VAL A 256 -0.18 -2.63 11.14
CA VAL A 256 0.24 -2.62 12.57
C VAL A 256 1.37 -3.63 12.76
N GLY A 257 2.59 -3.19 13.12
CA GLY A 257 3.79 -4.02 13.07
C GLY A 257 4.50 -4.29 14.39
N GLN A 258 5.63 -5.02 14.30
CA GLN A 258 6.55 -5.22 15.41
C GLN A 258 7.47 -4.01 15.56
N ALA A 259 7.80 -3.65 16.80
CA ALA A 259 8.79 -2.63 17.13
C ALA A 259 10.08 -2.80 16.29
N GLY A 260 10.42 -1.78 15.51
CA GLY A 260 11.65 -1.74 14.70
C GLY A 260 11.44 -1.53 13.19
N GLU A 261 10.20 -1.32 12.70
CA GLU A 261 10.02 -0.78 11.35
C GLU A 261 10.28 0.72 11.30
N THR A 262 10.15 1.43 12.42
CA THR A 262 10.63 2.80 12.53
C THR A 262 12.14 2.85 12.46
N ALA A 263 12.64 3.39 11.34
CA ALA A 263 14.02 3.84 11.28
C ALA A 263 14.29 4.74 12.48
N GLY A 264 15.38 4.48 13.20
CA GLY A 264 15.89 5.46 14.14
C GLY A 264 15.94 6.82 13.44
N MET A 265 15.34 7.84 14.04
CA MET A 265 15.30 9.19 13.48
C MET A 265 16.74 9.72 13.39
N THR A 266 17.41 9.44 12.28
CA THR A 266 18.76 9.94 12.04
C THR A 266 18.63 11.38 11.60
N THR A 267 19.14 12.31 12.40
CA THR A 267 19.30 13.70 11.97
C THR A 267 20.14 13.74 10.69
N PRO A 268 19.73 14.48 9.64
CA PRO A 268 20.55 14.63 8.44
C PRO A 268 21.94 15.17 8.80
N SER A 269 22.90 14.84 7.94
CA SER A 269 24.15 15.59 7.89
C SER A 269 23.84 17.04 7.52
N LEU A 270 24.00 17.93 8.50
CA LEU A 270 23.94 19.37 8.28
C LEU A 270 25.23 19.76 7.54
N SER A 271 25.11 20.33 6.34
CA SER A 271 26.27 20.86 5.59
C SER A 271 26.80 22.16 6.20
N GLY A 272 27.02 22.20 7.51
CA GLY A 272 27.58 23.33 8.24
C GLY A 272 26.63 24.49 8.53
N LEU A 273 25.46 24.59 7.88
CA LEU A 273 24.50 25.66 8.19
C LEU A 273 23.70 25.36 9.45
N THR A 274 23.98 26.13 10.50
CA THR A 274 23.17 26.20 11.71
C THR A 274 22.84 27.65 12.01
N VAL A 275 21.57 27.92 12.32
CA VAL A 275 21.09 29.27 12.62
C VAL A 275 20.34 29.29 13.94
N VAL A 276 20.34 30.43 14.61
CA VAL A 276 19.45 30.71 15.73
C VAL A 276 18.31 31.56 15.18
N ALA A 277 17.06 31.19 15.45
CA ALA A 277 15.90 31.92 14.93
C ALA A 277 14.68 31.81 15.85
N SER A 278 13.91 32.90 15.98
CA SER A 278 12.52 32.88 16.44
C SER A 278 11.55 32.67 15.27
N THR A 279 11.92 33.14 14.08
CA THR A 279 11.09 33.07 12.87
C THR A 279 11.94 32.67 11.66
N VAL A 280 11.41 31.82 10.80
CA VAL A 280 11.98 31.47 9.50
C VAL A 280 10.93 31.72 8.42
N ASP A 281 11.18 32.71 7.58
CA ASP A 281 10.32 33.00 6.42
C ASP A 281 10.87 32.26 5.19
N LEU A 282 10.01 31.52 4.51
CA LEU A 282 10.33 30.73 3.32
C LEU A 282 9.68 31.35 2.08
N GLY A 283 10.42 31.46 1.00
CA GLY A 283 9.89 32.01 -0.24
C GLY A 283 10.63 31.50 -1.46
N VAL A 284 10.07 31.81 -2.62
CA VAL A 284 10.71 31.58 -3.91
C VAL A 284 10.80 32.91 -4.63
N LEU A 285 12.00 33.27 -5.07
CA LEU A 285 12.20 34.48 -5.86
C LEU A 285 11.67 34.27 -7.28
N ALA A 286 11.34 35.35 -7.98
CA ALA A 286 10.92 35.29 -9.39
C ALA A 286 11.97 34.63 -10.31
N SER A 287 13.24 34.64 -9.90
CA SER A 287 14.36 33.95 -10.54
C SER A 287 14.36 32.42 -10.33
N GLY A 288 13.46 31.87 -9.50
CA GLY A 288 13.39 30.44 -9.16
C GLY A 288 14.27 30.04 -7.97
N GLU A 289 14.97 30.98 -7.35
CA GLU A 289 15.86 30.70 -6.22
C GLU A 289 15.09 30.52 -4.91
N GLN A 290 15.63 29.66 -4.05
CA GLN A 290 15.11 29.46 -2.70
C GLN A 290 15.49 30.65 -1.81
N TYR A 291 14.48 31.35 -1.31
CA TYR A 291 14.63 32.42 -0.34
C TYR A 291 14.35 31.90 1.07
N ILE A 292 15.24 32.21 2.01
CA ILE A 292 15.12 31.83 3.42
C ILE A 292 15.53 33.03 4.27
N ARG A 293 14.66 33.50 5.16
CA ARG A 293 14.99 34.58 6.08
C ARG A 293 14.86 34.08 7.52
N ALA A 294 15.97 33.95 8.22
CA ALA A 294 16.01 33.55 9.61
C ALA A 294 16.14 34.79 10.49
N CYS A 295 15.17 35.02 11.38
CA CYS A 295 15.14 36.15 12.29
C CYS A 295 15.28 35.67 13.74
N VAL A 296 16.23 36.22 14.50
CA VAL A 296 16.35 36.02 15.95
C VAL A 296 15.37 36.93 16.71
N SER A 297 15.11 38.11 16.13
CA SER A 297 14.18 39.11 16.63
C SER A 297 13.62 39.90 15.45
N PHE A 298 12.62 40.76 15.70
CA PHE A 298 12.01 41.58 14.65
C PHE A 298 13.00 42.43 13.85
N PHE A 299 14.10 42.86 14.47
CA PHE A 299 15.10 43.73 13.84
C PHE A 299 16.37 42.99 13.39
N SER A 300 16.52 41.70 13.75
CA SER A 300 17.75 40.94 13.49
C SER A 300 17.42 39.72 12.64
N CYS A 301 17.61 39.85 11.33
CA CYS A 301 17.38 38.79 10.37
C CYS A 301 18.57 38.61 9.43
N THR A 302 18.89 37.36 9.14
CA THR A 302 19.82 36.97 8.08
C THR A 302 19.02 36.34 6.95
N THR A 303 19.29 36.77 5.73
CA THR A 303 18.71 36.19 4.52
C THR A 303 19.70 35.20 3.93
N TYR A 304 19.22 34.07 3.44
CA TYR A 304 19.98 33.08 2.70
C TYR A 304 19.29 32.84 1.35
N LEU A 305 20.11 32.69 0.31
CA LEU A 305 19.67 32.43 -1.05
C LEU A 305 20.28 31.12 -1.53
N GLY A 306 19.44 30.12 -1.74
CA GLY A 306 19.82 28.86 -2.38
C GLY A 306 19.66 28.99 -3.88
N THR A 307 20.77 28.98 -4.62
CA THR A 307 20.76 29.08 -6.08
C THR A 307 20.32 27.77 -6.73
N THR A 308 19.95 27.84 -8.00
CA THR A 308 19.64 26.66 -8.82
C THR A 308 20.86 25.75 -9.01
N ASP A 309 22.06 26.32 -8.96
CA ASP A 309 23.32 25.61 -9.17
C ASP A 309 23.78 24.83 -7.93
N GLY A 310 22.99 24.90 -6.85
CA GLY A 310 23.20 24.11 -5.64
C GLY A 310 23.88 24.86 -4.50
N ASP A 311 24.41 26.06 -4.74
CA ASP A 311 25.11 26.86 -3.73
C ASP A 311 24.14 27.60 -2.79
N LEU A 312 24.65 27.96 -1.61
CA LEU A 312 23.98 28.82 -0.65
C LEU A 312 24.79 30.09 -0.44
N HIS A 313 24.13 31.24 -0.53
CA HIS A 313 24.70 32.57 -0.27
C HIS A 313 24.03 33.21 0.93
N GLU A 314 24.76 34.09 1.61
CA GLU A 314 24.24 34.94 2.69
C GLU A 314 23.97 36.37 2.19
N GLY A 315 22.84 36.94 2.57
CA GLY A 315 22.42 38.30 2.22
C GLY A 315 21.84 38.43 0.81
N SER A 316 21.77 39.67 0.31
CA SER A 316 21.33 40.01 -1.04
C SER A 316 22.44 39.85 -2.10
N VAL A 317 23.64 39.45 -1.69
CA VAL A 317 24.84 39.49 -2.53
C VAL A 317 25.20 38.07 -2.98
N ARG A 318 24.90 37.75 -4.24
CA ARG A 318 25.28 36.46 -4.88
C ARG A 318 26.80 36.23 -5.00
N ASN A 319 27.65 37.16 -4.54
CA ASN A 319 29.11 37.08 -4.73
C ASN A 319 29.86 36.37 -3.60
N ALA A 320 29.22 36.13 -2.44
CA ALA A 320 29.83 35.41 -1.33
C ALA A 320 29.09 34.07 -1.11
N THR A 321 29.59 33.01 -1.74
CA THR A 321 29.12 31.65 -1.49
C THR A 321 29.46 31.27 -0.06
N LEU A 322 28.43 31.02 0.75
CA LEU A 322 28.57 30.55 2.12
C LEU A 322 28.87 29.05 2.14
N ILE A 323 28.11 28.27 1.36
CA ILE A 323 28.28 26.82 1.22
C ILE A 323 28.16 26.47 -0.26
N SER A 324 29.23 25.90 -0.82
CA SER A 324 29.16 25.34 -2.16
C SER A 324 28.56 23.93 -2.13
N GLY A 325 27.69 23.61 -3.09
CA GLY A 325 27.01 22.32 -3.15
C GLY A 325 26.11 22.06 -1.92
N TRP A 326 25.43 23.10 -1.43
CA TRP A 326 24.51 22.98 -0.31
C TRP A 326 23.40 21.97 -0.62
N ASN A 327 23.23 21.01 0.28
CA ASN A 327 22.31 19.89 0.12
C ASN A 327 20.85 20.21 0.46
N GLY A 328 20.54 21.47 0.82
CA GLY A 328 19.19 21.85 1.23
C GLY A 328 18.90 21.70 2.73
N ALA A 329 19.86 21.28 3.55
CA ALA A 329 19.63 21.10 4.99
C ALA A 329 20.05 22.33 5.82
N ILE A 330 19.21 22.68 6.80
CA ILE A 330 19.42 23.78 7.75
C ILE A 330 19.14 23.29 9.17
N GLY A 331 20.12 23.42 10.05
CA GLY A 331 19.90 23.27 11.49
C GLY A 331 19.38 24.58 12.09
N ILE A 332 18.32 24.51 12.88
CA ILE A 332 17.71 25.68 13.52
C ILE A 332 17.64 25.45 15.01
N THR A 333 18.27 26.35 15.76
CA THR A 333 18.11 26.45 17.21
C THR A 333 17.07 27.52 17.52
N PRO A 334 16.00 27.20 18.25
CA PRO A 334 15.02 28.20 18.63
C PRO A 334 15.66 29.32 19.47
N ALA A 335 15.39 30.58 19.10
CA ALA A 335 15.76 31.75 19.91
C ALA A 335 14.84 31.94 21.14
N GLY A 336 13.72 31.21 21.18
CA GLY A 336 12.73 31.22 22.25
C GLY A 336 12.16 29.82 22.50
N SER A 337 10.89 29.72 22.88
CA SER A 337 10.24 28.43 23.16
C SER A 337 9.96 27.59 21.91
N GLU A 338 9.77 28.24 20.75
CA GLU A 338 9.53 27.60 19.46
C GLU A 338 10.02 28.49 18.31
N VAL A 339 10.21 27.89 17.14
CA VAL A 339 10.46 28.61 15.87
C VAL A 339 9.19 28.70 15.06
N VAL A 340 8.82 29.89 14.60
CA VAL A 340 7.71 30.08 13.66
C VAL A 340 8.22 29.97 12.23
N ILE A 341 7.75 28.98 11.49
CA ILE A 341 8.02 28.78 10.08
C ILE A 341 6.80 29.25 9.29
N ARG A 342 7.01 30.13 8.33
CA ARG A 342 5.91 30.72 7.55
C ARG A 342 6.34 31.07 6.13
N PRO A 343 5.41 31.14 5.17
CA PRO A 343 5.72 31.66 3.85
C PRO A 343 5.94 33.18 3.89
N VAL A 344 6.78 33.69 3.00
CA VAL A 344 6.90 35.14 2.73
C VAL A 344 5.59 35.68 2.15
N ASN A 345 4.96 34.91 1.27
CA ASN A 345 3.65 35.21 0.70
C ASN A 345 2.77 33.94 0.81
N PRO A 346 1.62 34.00 1.50
CA PRO A 346 0.76 32.83 1.75
C PRO A 346 0.16 32.22 0.48
N ASP A 347 0.10 32.97 -0.62
CA ASP A 347 -0.47 32.56 -1.90
C ASP A 347 0.60 32.21 -2.94
N ALA A 348 1.89 32.29 -2.58
CA ALA A 348 3.01 31.97 -3.46
C ALA A 348 3.76 30.71 -3.00
N PRO A 349 4.50 30.05 -3.90
CA PRO A 349 5.40 28.98 -3.52
C PRO A 349 6.41 29.41 -2.46
N SER A 350 6.60 28.55 -1.47
CA SER A 350 7.56 28.76 -0.37
C SER A 350 8.84 27.95 -0.57
N VAL A 351 8.78 26.94 -1.45
CA VAL A 351 9.85 25.95 -1.65
C VAL A 351 10.06 25.73 -3.15
N ALA A 352 11.28 25.98 -3.62
CA ALA A 352 11.72 25.81 -5.03
C ALA A 352 12.83 24.78 -5.22
N ARG A 353 13.27 24.16 -4.13
CA ARG A 353 14.21 23.05 -4.11
C ARG A 353 14.01 22.24 -2.84
N SER A 354 14.49 21.01 -2.83
CA SER A 354 14.45 20.19 -1.62
C SER A 354 15.09 20.93 -0.42
N LEU A 355 14.32 21.07 0.66
CA LEU A 355 14.67 21.82 1.85
C LEU A 355 14.39 20.98 3.10
N SER A 356 15.33 20.97 4.03
CA SER A 356 15.24 20.17 5.26
C SER A 356 15.52 21.05 6.46
N LEU A 357 14.47 21.32 7.22
CA LEU A 357 14.54 22.15 8.42
C LEU A 357 14.62 21.23 9.65
N VAL A 358 15.77 21.25 10.32
CA VAL A 358 16.02 20.47 11.54
C VAL A 358 16.02 21.40 12.74
N VAL A 359 14.90 21.43 13.46
CA VAL A 359 14.71 22.28 14.62
C VAL A 359 15.03 21.49 15.88
N THR A 360 15.96 21.96 16.70
CA THR A 360 16.39 21.28 17.94
C THR A 360 15.34 21.29 19.05
N GLY A 361 14.29 22.11 18.91
CA GLY A 361 13.18 22.26 19.85
C GLY A 361 11.82 22.13 19.18
N ALA A 362 10.87 22.99 19.54
CA ALA A 362 9.54 23.03 18.96
C ALA A 362 9.49 23.94 17.72
N ALA A 363 8.62 23.60 16.77
CA ALA A 363 8.34 24.38 15.58
C ALA A 363 6.84 24.63 15.45
N LYS A 364 6.50 25.78 14.87
CA LYS A 364 5.14 26.20 14.58
C LYS A 364 5.03 26.59 13.11
N VAL A 365 4.07 26.03 12.40
CA VAL A 365 3.77 26.39 11.02
C VAL A 365 2.62 27.40 11.00
N ASP A 366 2.88 28.59 10.45
CA ASP A 366 1.91 29.69 10.32
C ASP A 366 1.78 30.10 8.85
N GLY A 367 0.64 29.80 8.22
CA GLY A 367 0.41 30.00 6.79
C GLY A 367 0.68 28.76 5.94
N ASN A 368 0.34 28.83 4.65
CA ASN A 368 0.47 27.71 3.71
C ASN A 368 1.91 27.52 3.27
N LEU A 369 2.35 26.27 3.16
CA LEU A 369 3.66 25.92 2.61
C LEU A 369 3.45 25.09 1.33
N MET A 370 3.90 25.62 0.20
CA MET A 370 3.66 25.04 -1.13
C MET A 370 4.95 24.94 -1.94
N TYR A 371 5.07 23.90 -2.77
CA TYR A 371 6.15 23.77 -3.76
C TYR A 371 5.84 24.58 -5.02
N THR A 372 6.88 25.01 -5.75
CA THR A 372 6.75 25.69 -7.05
C THR A 372 5.94 24.90 -8.07
N GLN A 373 6.05 23.57 -8.05
CA GLN A 373 5.35 22.70 -9.00
C GLN A 373 3.98 22.21 -8.52
N THR A 374 3.47 22.76 -7.42
CA THR A 374 2.15 22.35 -6.93
C THR A 374 1.07 23.10 -7.69
N SER A 375 0.23 22.38 -8.43
CA SER A 375 -1.04 22.93 -8.92
C SER A 375 -2.18 22.50 -8.01
N CYS A 376 -2.78 23.45 -7.29
CA CYS A 376 -3.90 23.21 -6.40
C CYS A 376 -5.22 23.71 -6.99
N SER A 377 -6.25 22.86 -6.93
CA SER A 377 -7.65 23.28 -6.99
C SER A 377 -8.14 23.60 -5.56
N VAL A 378 -9.44 23.90 -5.41
CA VAL A 378 -10.05 24.19 -4.08
C VAL A 378 -9.92 22.99 -3.12
N ASP A 379 -9.93 21.77 -3.64
CA ASP A 379 -9.99 20.54 -2.83
C ASP A 379 -8.90 19.49 -3.14
N SER A 380 -8.07 19.72 -4.17
CA SER A 380 -7.01 18.76 -4.55
C SER A 380 -5.76 19.46 -5.05
N CYS A 381 -4.60 19.10 -4.51
CA CYS A 381 -3.31 19.48 -5.10
C CYS A 381 -2.73 18.30 -5.86
N THR A 382 -2.32 18.55 -7.10
CA THR A 382 -1.48 17.63 -7.86
C THR A 382 -0.07 18.21 -7.89
N SER A 383 0.89 17.47 -7.36
CA SER A 383 2.29 17.70 -7.68
C SER A 383 2.61 16.86 -8.91
N ASP A 384 3.35 17.43 -9.85
CA ASP A 384 4.09 16.62 -10.81
C ASP A 384 5.09 15.71 -10.05
N LEU A 385 5.65 14.71 -10.72
CA LEU A 385 6.67 13.81 -10.14
C LEU A 385 8.05 14.52 -9.97
N SER A 386 8.07 15.82 -9.68
CA SER A 386 9.28 16.63 -9.48
C SER A 386 10.00 16.33 -8.17
N THR A 387 11.26 16.75 -8.04
CA THR A 387 12.14 16.39 -6.91
C THR A 387 12.04 17.30 -5.68
N ASP A 388 11.24 18.36 -5.72
CA ASP A 388 11.27 19.37 -4.66
C ASP A 388 10.36 18.99 -3.50
N ALA A 389 10.96 18.90 -2.31
CA ALA A 389 10.26 18.47 -1.12
C ALA A 389 10.74 19.19 0.13
N LEU A 390 9.84 19.41 1.08
CA LEU A 390 10.14 19.97 2.38
C LEU A 390 10.15 18.85 3.41
N SER A 391 11.21 18.77 4.21
CA SER A 391 11.19 18.05 5.48
C SER A 391 11.26 19.02 6.64
N LEU A 392 10.42 18.79 7.66
CA LEU A 392 10.44 19.52 8.91
C LEU A 392 10.61 18.53 10.05
N GLN A 393 11.76 18.56 10.71
CA GLN A 393 12.05 17.76 11.90
C GLN A 393 12.05 18.65 13.14
N ALA A 394 11.24 18.31 14.14
CA ALA A 394 11.18 19.01 15.42
C ALA A 394 10.64 18.11 16.52
N SER A 395 10.99 18.38 17.78
CA SER A 395 10.44 17.64 18.95
C SER A 395 8.91 17.75 19.06
N ARG A 396 8.37 18.90 18.62
CA ARG A 396 6.94 19.17 18.51
C ARG A 396 6.70 20.05 17.31
N VAL A 397 5.68 19.74 16.52
CA VAL A 397 5.19 20.60 15.43
C VAL A 397 3.74 20.99 15.70
N THR A 398 3.49 22.29 15.77
CA THR A 398 2.15 22.85 15.91
C THR A 398 1.74 23.54 14.62
N VAL A 399 0.54 23.26 14.13
CA VAL A 399 -0.04 23.95 12.99
C VAL A 399 -1.18 24.86 13.44
N THR A 400 -1.18 26.09 12.92
CA THR A 400 -2.08 27.18 13.35
C THR A 400 -3.32 27.32 12.47
N THR A 401 -4.27 28.15 12.94
CA THR A 401 -5.52 28.48 12.25
C THR A 401 -5.41 29.22 10.94
N ARG A 402 -4.24 29.74 10.59
CA ARG A 402 -4.00 30.37 9.29
C ARG A 402 -3.45 29.39 8.25
N THR A 403 -3.01 28.22 8.67
CA THR A 403 -2.48 27.19 7.78
C THR A 403 -3.62 26.28 7.34
N VAL A 404 -3.89 26.29 6.04
CA VAL A 404 -4.91 25.42 5.42
C VAL A 404 -4.23 24.23 4.74
N ARG A 405 -3.05 24.46 4.16
CA ARG A 405 -2.33 23.48 3.33
C ARG A 405 -0.85 23.47 3.65
N THR A 406 -0.27 22.28 3.79
CA THR A 406 1.17 22.12 3.98
C THR A 406 1.66 20.97 3.12
N HIS A 407 2.64 21.25 2.28
CA HIS A 407 3.38 20.24 1.54
C HIS A 407 4.68 19.93 2.29
N ALA A 408 4.72 18.80 3.00
CA ALA A 408 5.91 18.44 3.79
C ALA A 408 5.93 16.96 4.22
N THR A 409 7.14 16.44 4.44
CA THR A 409 7.40 15.34 5.36
C THR A 409 7.67 15.93 6.75
N VAL A 410 6.74 15.74 7.69
CA VAL A 410 6.87 16.20 9.08
C VAL A 410 7.37 15.05 9.93
N ILE A 411 8.48 15.26 10.64
CA ILE A 411 9.11 14.29 11.54
C ILE A 411 9.02 14.86 12.96
N THR A 412 8.17 14.29 13.80
CA THR A 412 7.96 14.82 15.15
C THR A 412 7.34 13.80 16.09
N ASP A 413 7.68 13.86 17.37
CA ASP A 413 7.02 13.04 18.39
C ASP A 413 5.61 13.55 18.71
N GLN A 414 5.38 14.85 18.51
CA GLN A 414 4.13 15.52 18.86
C GLN A 414 3.65 16.42 17.73
N PHE A 415 2.68 15.91 16.96
CA PHE A 415 2.00 16.70 15.94
C PHE A 415 0.66 17.22 16.46
N LEU A 416 0.53 18.55 16.56
CA LEU A 416 -0.67 19.23 17.05
C LEU A 416 -1.30 20.06 15.93
N VAL A 417 -2.60 19.87 15.74
CA VAL A 417 -3.37 20.51 14.69
C VAL A 417 -4.53 21.24 15.34
N THR A 418 -4.43 22.56 15.36
CA THR A 418 -5.43 23.42 16.02
C THR A 418 -6.50 23.95 15.06
N ALA A 419 -6.35 23.67 13.77
CA ALA A 419 -7.25 24.10 12.71
C ALA A 419 -7.27 23.11 11.53
N PRO A 420 -8.29 23.18 10.64
CA PRO A 420 -8.36 22.30 9.48
C PRO A 420 -7.08 22.36 8.65
N LEU A 421 -6.41 21.22 8.50
CA LEU A 421 -5.16 21.09 7.77
C LEU A 421 -5.25 19.95 6.76
N THR A 422 -4.87 20.24 5.52
CA THR A 422 -4.44 19.21 4.58
C THR A 422 -2.91 19.16 4.52
N LEU A 423 -2.34 18.03 4.93
CA LEU A 423 -0.92 17.70 4.79
C LEU A 423 -0.74 16.85 3.52
N PHE A 424 -0.11 17.43 2.51
CA PHE A 424 0.32 16.72 1.30
C PHE A 424 1.76 16.22 1.52
N GLY A 425 1.90 14.96 1.90
CA GLY A 425 3.17 14.38 2.30
C GLY A 425 3.00 13.31 3.36
N SER A 426 3.81 13.40 4.40
CA SER A 426 3.96 12.33 5.37
C SER A 426 4.10 12.88 6.78
N LEU A 427 3.47 12.22 7.74
CA LEU A 427 3.71 12.41 9.16
C LEU A 427 4.47 11.19 9.70
N ILE A 428 5.73 11.41 10.09
CA ILE A 428 6.56 10.44 10.79
C ILE A 428 6.51 10.83 12.27
N GLY A 429 5.61 10.20 13.02
CA GLY A 429 5.19 10.65 14.34
C GLY A 429 3.76 10.24 14.69
N ALA A 430 3.29 10.71 15.84
CA ALA A 430 1.91 10.52 16.28
C ALA A 430 1.12 11.85 16.29
N PRO A 431 -0.08 11.90 15.69
CA PRO A 431 -1.01 13.00 15.85
C PRO A 431 -1.64 12.94 17.25
N THR A 432 -1.13 13.71 18.21
CA THR A 432 -1.50 13.60 19.64
C THR A 432 -2.40 14.73 20.13
N GLY A 433 -2.51 15.84 19.39
CA GLY A 433 -3.28 17.03 19.77
C GLY A 433 -4.12 17.58 18.63
N VAL A 434 -4.90 16.73 17.97
CA VAL A 434 -5.76 17.11 16.83
C VAL A 434 -7.10 17.63 17.35
N SER A 435 -7.23 18.95 17.48
CA SER A 435 -8.49 19.59 17.88
C SER A 435 -9.38 20.00 16.69
N ALA A 436 -8.86 19.92 15.47
CA ALA A 436 -9.54 20.23 14.23
C ALA A 436 -9.31 19.13 13.17
N GLN A 437 -9.89 19.26 11.97
CA GLN A 437 -9.71 18.25 10.92
C GLN A 437 -8.25 18.17 10.44
N LEU A 438 -7.70 16.97 10.38
CA LEU A 438 -6.41 16.66 9.79
C LEU A 438 -6.62 15.68 8.64
N TYR A 439 -6.34 16.12 7.41
CA TYR A 439 -6.30 15.27 6.25
C TYR A 439 -4.85 15.05 5.83
N ILE A 440 -4.38 13.80 5.80
CA ILE A 440 -3.05 13.44 5.32
C ILE A 440 -3.20 12.77 3.98
N GLN A 441 -2.65 13.36 2.93
CA GLN A 441 -2.57 12.76 1.60
C GLN A 441 -1.11 12.42 1.31
N GLY A 442 -0.83 11.12 1.18
CA GLY A 442 0.50 10.60 0.88
C GLY A 442 1.08 11.16 -0.42
N ASP A 443 2.36 11.52 -0.41
CA ASP A 443 3.07 11.96 -1.60
C ASP A 443 3.51 10.76 -2.45
N ALA A 444 2.97 10.66 -3.67
CA ALA A 444 3.28 9.57 -4.59
C ALA A 444 4.77 9.48 -4.94
N ARG A 445 5.51 10.58 -4.85
CA ARG A 445 6.97 10.63 -5.09
C ARG A 445 7.75 9.85 -4.04
N ALA A 446 7.28 9.83 -2.81
CA ALA A 446 7.95 9.06 -1.76
C ALA A 446 7.90 7.55 -2.02
N ARG A 447 6.84 7.07 -2.69
CA ARG A 447 6.71 5.67 -3.14
C ARG A 447 7.70 5.32 -4.26
N THR A 448 8.15 6.29 -5.05
CA THR A 448 9.20 6.06 -6.07
C THR A 448 10.61 6.10 -5.49
N GLY A 449 10.75 6.27 -4.16
CA GLY A 449 12.02 6.31 -3.45
C GLY A 449 12.64 7.70 -3.33
N LEU A 450 11.97 8.75 -3.82
CA LEU A 450 12.39 10.14 -3.63
C LEU A 450 12.18 10.55 -2.17
N ALA A 451 13.18 11.21 -1.59
CA ALA A 451 13.15 11.65 -0.21
C ALA A 451 13.82 13.02 -0.08
N PRO A 452 13.20 14.01 0.57
CA PRO A 452 13.93 15.19 1.00
C PRO A 452 15.08 14.78 1.91
N VAL A 453 16.12 15.62 1.98
CA VAL A 453 17.29 15.36 2.81
C VAL A 453 16.86 15.16 4.28
N GLY A 454 17.54 14.25 4.98
CA GLY A 454 17.25 13.99 6.39
C GLY A 454 15.99 13.20 6.70
N VAL A 455 15.19 12.83 5.70
CA VAL A 455 14.15 11.83 5.92
C VAL A 455 14.82 10.48 6.20
N PRO A 456 14.55 9.84 7.36
CA PRO A 456 15.15 8.56 7.70
C PRO A 456 14.81 7.50 6.65
N ARG A 457 15.77 6.61 6.37
CA ARG A 457 15.53 5.43 5.53
C ARG A 457 15.18 4.24 6.40
N LEU A 458 14.12 3.53 6.02
CA LEU A 458 13.68 2.33 6.69
C LEU A 458 14.61 1.16 6.40
N ALA A 459 14.53 0.11 7.21
CA ALA A 459 15.26 -1.12 6.95
C ALA A 459 14.93 -1.69 5.55
N ALA A 460 15.96 -2.18 4.86
CA ALA A 460 15.83 -2.79 3.54
C ALA A 460 15.05 -4.10 3.65
N ARG A 461 13.96 -4.21 2.89
CA ARG A 461 13.12 -5.42 2.85
C ARG A 461 12.28 -5.48 1.57
N TRP A 462 11.59 -6.60 1.38
CA TRP A 462 10.59 -6.79 0.34
C TRP A 462 9.32 -5.97 0.62
N ARG A 463 8.82 -5.25 -0.38
CA ARG A 463 7.68 -4.33 -0.31
C ARG A 463 6.92 -4.28 -1.63
N GLU A 464 5.79 -3.58 -1.64
CA GLU A 464 4.98 -3.31 -2.84
C GLU A 464 4.60 -4.59 -3.60
N ALA A 465 3.83 -5.45 -2.93
CA ALA A 465 3.36 -6.68 -3.54
C ALA A 465 2.34 -6.38 -4.65
N SER A 466 2.56 -6.92 -5.83
CA SER A 466 1.53 -6.96 -6.87
C SER A 466 1.43 -8.36 -7.47
N VAL A 467 0.21 -8.76 -7.78
CA VAL A 467 -0.08 -10.04 -8.43
C VAL A 467 -0.66 -9.73 -9.79
N THR A 468 -0.02 -10.27 -10.83
CA THR A 468 -0.53 -10.22 -12.20
C THR A 468 -0.90 -11.63 -12.62
N VAL A 469 -2.06 -11.80 -13.25
CA VAL A 469 -2.52 -13.10 -13.72
C VAL A 469 -2.73 -13.01 -15.22
N ASP A 470 -2.14 -13.94 -15.96
CA ASP A 470 -2.33 -14.02 -17.41
C ASP A 470 -3.78 -14.45 -17.69
N GLN A 471 -4.47 -13.72 -18.59
CA GLN A 471 -5.86 -13.99 -18.94
C GLN A 471 -6.01 -15.21 -19.85
#